data_AF-A0A7C7V847-F1
#
_entry.id   AF-A0A7C7V847-F1
#
_cell.length_a   1.000
_cell.length_b   1.000
_cell.length_c   1.000
_cell.angle_alpha   90.00
_cell.angle_beta   90.00
_cell.angle_gamma   90.00
#
_symmetry.space_group_name_H-M   'P 1'
#
loop_
_entity.id
_entity.type
_entity.pdbx_description
1 polymer ?
#
loop_
_entity_poly.entity_id
_entity_poly.type
_entity_poly.pdbx_seq_one_letter_code
_entity_poly.pdbx_strand_id
1 'polypeptide(L)' 'MTDVIIGMGTGGTITGVGRYLKEQNPNIRIVGVDIKGAILKELWENRGKVHPGVEARPTKSRALERISSPRRWI' A
#
# COMPACT_ATOMS: atom_id res chain seq x y z
N MET A 1 -20.55 3.85 1.81
CA MET A 1 -19.13 3.86 1.40
C MET A 1 -19.06 3.41 -0.05
N THR A 2 -18.51 4.21 -0.95
CA THR A 2 -18.43 3.89 -2.39
C THR A 2 -17.05 3.37 -2.79
N ASP A 3 -16.02 3.90 -2.14
CA ASP A 3 -14.61 3.63 -2.46
C ASP A 3 -13.80 3.50 -1.16
N VAL A 4 -12.77 2.67 -1.19
CA VAL A 4 -11.82 2.46 -0.09
C VAL A 4 -10.40 2.62 -0.62
N ILE A 5 -9.59 3.43 0.06
CA ILE A 5 -8.20 3.73 -0.31
C ILE A 5 -7.29 3.22 0.79
N ILE A 6 -6.36 2.30 0.45
CA ILE A 6 -5.51 1.63 1.44
C ILE A 6 -4.04 1.67 0.97
N GLY A 7 -3.14 2.10 1.86
CA GLY A 7 -1.70 2.01 1.63
C GLY A 7 -1.23 0.55 1.61
N MET A 8 -0.42 0.20 0.61
CA MET A 8 0.04 -1.18 0.41
C MET A 8 1.40 -1.45 1.09
N GLY A 9 1.49 -2.62 1.72
CA GLY A 9 2.68 -3.18 2.34
C GLY A 9 2.73 -4.67 2.06
N THR A 10 2.52 -5.52 3.07
CA THR A 10 2.39 -6.98 2.87
C THR A 10 1.11 -7.39 2.14
N GLY A 11 0.14 -6.48 2.01
CA GLY A 11 -1.14 -6.75 1.34
C GLY A 11 -2.20 -7.40 2.23
N GLY A 12 -1.90 -7.73 3.49
CA GLY A 12 -2.85 -8.35 4.41
C GLY A 12 -4.09 -7.48 4.66
N THR A 13 -3.89 -6.19 4.94
CA THR A 13 -4.99 -5.25 5.22
C THR A 13 -5.93 -5.07 4.03
N ILE A 14 -5.39 -4.80 2.84
CA ILE A 14 -6.22 -4.61 1.63
C ILE A 14 -6.97 -5.88 1.25
N THR A 15 -6.37 -7.06 1.46
CA THR A 15 -7.02 -8.35 1.18
C THR A 15 -8.14 -8.64 2.16
N GLY A 16 -7.89 -8.50 3.46
CA GLY A 16 -8.91 -8.76 4.49
C GLY A 16 -10.08 -7.80 4.42
N VAL A 17 -9.79 -6.49 4.33
CA VAL A 17 -10.80 -5.45 4.20
C VAL A 17 -11.55 -5.58 2.87
N GLY A 18 -10.83 -5.82 1.77
CA GLY A 18 -11.42 -6.00 0.45
C GLY A 18 -12.38 -7.18 0.39
N ARG A 19 -12.01 -8.34 0.98
CA ARG A 19 -12.88 -9.52 1.02
C ARG A 19 -14.17 -9.24 1.79
N TYR A 20 -14.03 -8.73 3.01
CA TYR A 20 -15.20 -8.40 3.84
C TYR A 20 -16.13 -7.39 3.15
N LEU A 21 -15.58 -6.31 2.60
CA LEU A 21 -16.40 -5.27 1.97
C LEU A 21 -17.06 -5.75 0.67
N LYS A 22 -16.41 -6.64 -0.09
CA LYS A 22 -17.00 -7.25 -1.30
C LYS A 22 -18.13 -8.21 -0.97
N GLU A 23 -18.07 -8.91 0.15
CA GLU A 23 -19.18 -9.73 0.67
C GLU A 23 -20.40 -8.85 1.01
N GLN A 24 -20.19 -7.63 1.54
CA GLN A 24 -21.28 -6.71 1.89
C GLN A 24 -21.83 -5.94 0.69
N ASN A 25 -20.96 -5.50 -0.22
CA ASN A 25 -21.33 -4.77 -1.43
C ASN A 25 -20.37 -5.11 -2.57
N PRO A 26 -20.78 -5.93 -3.55
CA PRO A 26 -19.90 -6.32 -4.65
C PRO A 26 -19.48 -5.13 -5.53
N ASN A 27 -20.26 -4.04 -5.53
CA ASN A 27 -20.00 -2.85 -6.33
C ASN A 27 -18.95 -1.90 -5.71
N ILE A 28 -18.52 -2.15 -4.46
CA ILE A 28 -17.52 -1.29 -3.82
C ILE A 28 -16.18 -1.33 -4.55
N ARG A 29 -15.52 -0.18 -4.70
CA ARG A 29 -14.21 -0.08 -5.34
C ARG A 29 -13.11 -0.11 -4.27
N ILE A 30 -12.16 -1.01 -4.42
CA ILE A 30 -10.99 -1.14 -3.54
C ILE A 30 -9.77 -0.64 -4.31
N VAL A 31 -9.12 0.41 -3.80
CA VAL A 31 -7.95 1.04 -4.43
C VAL A 31 -6.75 0.90 -3.52
N GLY A 32 -5.75 0.16 -3.98
CA GLY A 32 -4.44 0.08 -3.33
C GLY A 32 -3.54 1.23 -3.76
N VAL A 33 -2.93 1.91 -2.81
CA VAL A 33 -1.96 2.98 -3.06
C VAL A 33 -0.57 2.47 -2.71
N ASP A 34 0.31 2.45 -3.70
CA ASP A 34 1.72 2.13 -3.51
C ASP A 34 2.56 3.41 -3.40
N ILE A 35 3.58 3.38 -2.54
CA ILE A 35 4.45 4.54 -2.32
C ILE A 35 5.50 4.57 -3.43
N LYS A 36 5.78 5.75 -3.99
CA LYS A 36 6.87 5.90 -4.97
C LYS A 36 8.20 5.41 -4.38
N GLY A 37 8.81 4.41 -5.02
CA GLY A 37 10.04 3.76 -4.56
C GLY A 37 9.82 2.41 -3.87
N ALA A 38 8.57 2.01 -3.63
CA ALA A 38 8.24 0.65 -3.24
C ALA A 38 8.23 -0.27 -4.47
N ILE A 39 8.55 -1.55 -4.22
CA ILE A 39 8.72 -2.57 -5.26
C ILE A 39 7.40 -3.20 -5.70
N LEU A 40 6.30 -2.95 -4.98
CA LEU A 40 5.02 -3.63 -5.22
C LEU A 40 4.42 -3.28 -6.58
N LYS A 41 4.46 -2.01 -6.96
CA LYS A 41 4.04 -1.57 -8.29
C LYS A 41 4.86 -2.22 -9.40
N GLU A 42 6.19 -2.24 -9.25
CA GLU A 42 7.09 -2.81 -10.23
C GLU A 42 6.87 -4.33 -10.38
N LEU A 43 6.71 -5.05 -9.26
CA LEU A 43 6.37 -6.47 -9.26
C LEU A 43 5.03 -6.73 -9.95
N TRP A 44 4.02 -5.91 -9.69
CA TRP A 44 2.71 -6.05 -10.30
C TRP A 44 2.76 -5.84 -11.81
N GLU A 45 3.38 -4.75 -12.25
CA GLU A 45 3.54 -4.41 -13.67
C GLU A 45 4.37 -5.47 -14.42
N ASN A 46 5.39 -6.03 -13.78
CA ASN A 46 6.27 -7.03 -14.36
C ASN A 46 5.80 -8.48 -14.14
N ARG A 47 4.56 -8.71 -13.69
CA ARG A 47 3.98 -10.03 -13.40
C ARG A 47 4.87 -10.92 -12.53
N GLY A 48 5.43 -10.33 -11.47
CA GLY A 48 6.29 -11.02 -10.50
C GLY A 48 7.74 -11.18 -10.95
N LYS A 49 8.13 -10.63 -12.10
CA LYS A 49 9.54 -10.60 -12.52
C LYS A 49 10.21 -9.35 -11.97
N VAL A 50 11.34 -9.54 -11.30
CA VAL A 50 12.22 -8.45 -10.88
C VAL A 50 13.33 -8.34 -11.91
N HIS A 51 13.63 -7.13 -12.39
CA HIS A 51 14.78 -6.95 -13.27
C HIS A 51 16.07 -7.27 -12.51
N PRO A 52 17.03 -8.00 -13.11
CA PRO A 52 18.32 -8.23 -12.48
C PRO A 52 19.00 -6.87 -12.20
N GLY A 53 19.26 -6.59 -10.92
CA GLY A 53 19.80 -5.31 -10.45
C GLY A 53 18.85 -4.47 -9.59
N VAL A 54 17.59 -4.89 -9.42
CA VAL A 54 16.66 -4.24 -8.50
C VAL A 54 16.86 -4.78 -7.10
N GLU A 55 17.53 -3.99 -6.25
CA GLU A 55 17.61 -4.26 -4.82
C GLU A 55 16.41 -3.67 -4.09
N ALA A 56 15.78 -4.47 -3.23
CA ALA A 56 14.76 -3.99 -2.32
C ALA A 56 15.40 -3.02 -1.32
N ARG A 57 15.34 -1.72 -1.61
CA ARG A 57 15.76 -0.70 -0.66
C ARG A 57 14.61 -0.45 0.33
N PRO A 58 14.78 -0.68 1.63
CA PRO A 58 13.78 -0.29 2.61
C PRO A 58 13.58 1.22 2.48
N THR A 59 12.42 1.62 1.96
CA THR A 59 12.08 3.04 1.83
C THR A 59 11.71 3.52 3.22
N LYS A 60 12.71 3.92 4.01
CA LYS A 60 12.49 4.63 5.26
C LYS A 60 12.02 6.04 4.90
N SER A 61 10.71 6.25 4.79
CA SER A 61 10.17 7.57 4.49
C SER A 61 10.50 8.51 5.66
N ARG A 62 11.16 9.64 5.37
CA ARG A 62 11.46 10.71 6.35
C ARG A 62 10.20 11.29 7.02
N ALA A 63 9.02 10.99 6.45
CA ALA A 63 7.72 11.31 7.04
C ALA A 63 7.46 10.54 8.35
N LEU A 64 7.88 9.27 8.47
CA LEU A 64 7.72 8.49 9.70
C LEU A 64 8.57 9.04 10.86
N GLU A 65 9.77 9.57 10.57
CA GLU A 65 10.61 10.27 11.56
C GLU A 65 10.00 11.60 12.03
N ARG A 66 9.15 12.23 11.20
CA ARG A 66 8.39 13.42 11.56
C ARG A 66 7.11 13.11 12.35
N ILE A 67 6.45 11.99 12.08
CA ILE A 67 5.23 11.54 12.77
C ILE A 67 5.55 10.96 14.15
N SER A 68 6.75 10.41 14.36
CA SER A 68 7.22 9.97 15.67
C SER A 68 7.59 11.12 16.62
N SER A 69 7.46 12.38 16.20
CA SER A 69 7.67 13.54 17.08
C SER A 69 6.34 13.95 17.73
N PRO A 70 6.16 13.80 19.06
CA PRO A 70 4.87 13.98 19.75
C PRO A 70 4.28 15.40 19.73
N ARG A 71 4.90 16.37 19.05
CA ARG A 71 4.68 17.81 19.29
C ARG A 71 3.99 18.60 18.17
N ARG A 72 3.34 17.95 17.20
CA ARG A 72 2.56 18.67 16.18
C ARG A 72 1.22 18.00 15.92
N TRP A 73 0.30 18.19 16.86
CA TRP A 73 -1.14 17.97 16.68
C TRP A 73 -1.93 19.09 17.38
N ILE A 74 -1.58 20.35 17.10
CA ILE A 74 -2.44 21.54 17.27
C ILE A 74 -2.13 22.53 16.15
#